data_AF-A0A8T5SBQ6-F1
#
_entry.id   AF-A0A8T5SBQ6-F1
#
_cell.length_a   1.000
_cell.length_b   1.000
_cell.length_c   1.000
_cell.angle_alpha   90.00
_cell.angle_beta   90.00
_cell.angle_gamma   90.00
#
_symmetry.space_group_name_H-M   'P 1'
#
loop_
_entity.id
_entity.type
_entity.pdbx_description
1 polymer ?
#
loop_
_entity_poly.entity_id
_entity_poly.type
_entity_poly.pdbx_seq_one_letter_code
_entity_poly.pdbx_strand_id
1 'polypeptide(L)'
;MSPKEITKVEITDEVFKEPKEVISKLSSALDLKYTKVIQTYVMEDRRLNLALEHEGSSYFKGKVVWIGNKKDDTEGSIFCVDTRDELKQINPTAENTERVVLDVKKDLIKVSTASKTKCSVCGKNIEIFDEVTGCPICEAKAHKDHLTDWVRMKHTCPVCKKSLNVSSTGVIFID
;
A
#
# COMPACT_ATOMS: atom_id res chain seq x y z
N MET A 1 -4.03 38.79 9.05
CA MET A 1 -3.08 37.66 8.99
C MET A 1 -3.57 36.75 7.88
N SER A 2 -2.82 36.60 6.79
CA SER A 2 -3.21 35.68 5.70
C SER A 2 -3.22 34.24 6.24
N PRO A 3 -4.22 33.41 5.88
CA PRO A 3 -4.21 32.00 6.26
C PRO A 3 -2.91 31.36 5.78
N LYS A 4 -2.21 30.62 6.64
CA LYS A 4 -1.05 29.83 6.22
C LYS A 4 -1.56 28.80 5.21
N GLU A 5 -1.19 28.95 3.94
CA GLU A 5 -1.49 27.95 2.91
C GLU A 5 -0.94 26.60 3.36
N ILE A 6 -1.82 25.61 3.48
CA ILE A 6 -1.43 24.23 3.79
C ILE A 6 -0.70 23.69 2.55
N THR A 7 0.61 23.57 2.64
CA THR A 7 1.45 23.12 1.51
C THR A 7 1.72 21.62 1.54
N LYS A 8 1.57 21.00 2.71
CA LYS A 8 1.78 19.56 2.92
C LYS A 8 0.63 18.99 3.71
N VAL A 9 0.08 17.89 3.23
CA VAL A 9 -1.01 17.15 3.89
C VAL A 9 -0.50 15.75 4.16
N GLU A 10 -0.50 15.35 5.42
CA GLU A 10 -0.20 13.97 5.79
C GLU A 10 -1.41 13.08 5.53
N ILE A 11 -1.17 11.94 4.88
CA ILE A 11 -2.22 11.01 4.42
C ILE A 11 -1.92 9.55 4.80
N THR A 12 -1.00 9.33 5.74
CA THR A 12 -0.51 7.99 6.11
C THR A 12 -1.64 7.07 6.55
N ASP A 13 -2.52 7.55 7.43
CA ASP A 13 -3.62 6.75 7.98
C ASP A 13 -4.66 6.40 6.91
N GLU A 14 -4.98 7.34 6.02
CA GLU A 14 -5.91 7.12 4.92
C GLU A 14 -5.41 6.05 3.95
N VAL A 15 -4.09 6.05 3.66
CA VAL A 15 -3.46 5.06 2.80
C VAL A 15 -3.58 3.64 3.37
N PHE A 16 -3.44 3.49 4.69
CA PHE A 16 -3.54 2.18 5.35
C PHE A 16 -4.97 1.68 5.53
N LYS A 17 -5.99 2.54 5.36
CA LYS A 17 -7.41 2.18 5.48
C LYS A 17 -8.02 1.69 4.18
N GLU A 18 -8.23 2.59 3.23
CA GLU A 18 -8.87 2.25 1.94
C GLU A 18 -8.69 3.37 0.89
N PRO A 19 -8.78 3.05 -0.42
CA PRO A 19 -8.59 4.02 -1.50
C PRO A 19 -9.54 5.20 -1.45
N LYS A 20 -10.78 5.00 -0.97
CA LYS A 20 -11.77 6.07 -0.88
C LYS A 20 -11.33 7.16 0.10
N GLU A 21 -10.74 6.80 1.22
CA GLU A 21 -10.22 7.73 2.21
C GLU A 21 -9.05 8.54 1.63
N VAL A 22 -8.14 7.87 0.91
CA VAL A 22 -7.05 8.53 0.17
C VAL A 22 -7.62 9.56 -0.80
N ILE A 23 -8.56 9.15 -1.66
CA ILE A 23 -9.14 10.02 -2.68
C ILE A 23 -9.91 11.19 -2.07
N SER A 24 -10.66 10.95 -0.99
CA SER A 24 -11.33 12.00 -0.22
C SER A 24 -10.35 13.05 0.28
N LYS A 25 -9.25 12.59 0.90
CA LYS A 25 -8.20 13.47 1.44
C LYS A 25 -7.46 14.23 0.35
N LEU A 26 -7.11 13.58 -0.77
CA LEU A 26 -6.48 14.23 -1.93
C LEU A 26 -7.41 15.27 -2.54
N SER A 27 -8.69 14.95 -2.75
CA SER A 27 -9.68 15.84 -3.37
C SER A 27 -10.02 17.05 -2.48
N SER A 28 -9.84 16.94 -1.16
CA SER A 28 -9.98 18.07 -0.24
C SER A 28 -8.84 19.11 -0.35
N ALA A 29 -7.70 18.70 -0.90
CA ALA A 29 -6.50 19.52 -1.02
C ALA A 29 -6.17 19.91 -2.48
N LEU A 30 -6.65 19.14 -3.45
CA LEU A 30 -6.38 19.28 -4.88
C LEU A 30 -7.68 19.19 -5.68
N ASP A 31 -7.73 19.92 -6.81
CA ASP A 31 -8.74 19.70 -7.85
C ASP A 31 -8.44 18.39 -8.61
N LEU A 32 -8.66 17.24 -7.97
CA LEU A 32 -8.31 15.93 -8.51
C LEU A 32 -9.42 15.40 -9.45
N LYS A 33 -9.06 15.08 -10.69
CA LYS A 33 -9.98 14.49 -11.67
C LYS A 33 -9.76 12.99 -11.80
N TYR A 34 -10.81 12.21 -11.56
CA TYR A 34 -10.75 10.76 -11.61
C TYR A 34 -12.09 10.15 -11.99
N THR A 35 -12.03 8.97 -12.62
CA THR A 35 -13.17 8.10 -12.84
C THR A 35 -13.13 6.94 -11.85
N LYS A 36 -14.24 6.69 -11.16
CA LYS A 36 -14.40 5.53 -10.27
C LYS A 36 -14.92 4.32 -11.04
N VAL A 37 -14.18 3.22 -11.00
CA VAL A 37 -14.58 1.91 -11.54
C VAL A 37 -14.58 0.90 -10.39
N ILE A 38 -15.77 0.52 -9.92
CA ILE A 38 -15.97 -0.33 -8.72
C ILE A 38 -15.32 0.31 -7.48
N GLN A 39 -14.12 -0.14 -7.09
CA GLN A 39 -13.35 0.37 -5.95
C GLN A 39 -11.96 0.90 -6.37
N THR A 40 -11.74 1.07 -7.68
CA THR A 40 -10.53 1.65 -8.25
C THR A 40 -10.82 3.05 -8.78
N TYR A 41 -9.92 3.99 -8.53
CA TYR A 41 -10.01 5.38 -8.90
C TYR A 41 -8.92 5.70 -9.93
N VAL A 42 -9.32 5.84 -11.19
CA VAL A 42 -8.41 6.05 -12.33
C VAL A 42 -8.23 7.54 -12.56
N MET A 43 -6.98 8.01 -12.55
CA MET A 43 -6.63 9.43 -12.71
C MET A 43 -6.83 9.86 -14.17
N GLU A 44 -7.63 10.90 -14.41
CA GLU A 44 -7.95 11.36 -15.77
C GLU A 44 -6.84 12.21 -16.38
N ASP A 45 -6.30 13.16 -15.61
CA ASP A 45 -5.30 14.12 -16.09
C ASP A 45 -3.85 13.63 -15.92
N ARG A 46 -3.65 12.52 -15.19
CA ARG A 46 -2.35 11.92 -14.85
C ARG A 46 -1.30 12.95 -14.40
N ARG A 47 -1.75 13.98 -13.66
CA ARG A 47 -0.86 15.05 -13.16
C ARG A 47 -0.18 14.67 -11.85
N LEU A 48 -0.86 13.86 -11.03
CA LEU A 48 -0.40 13.44 -9.72
C LEU A 48 0.82 12.53 -9.86
N ASN A 49 1.93 12.92 -9.23
CA ASN A 49 3.14 12.11 -9.17
C ASN A 49 3.24 11.39 -7.84
N LEU A 50 3.98 10.30 -7.82
CA LEU A 50 4.38 9.61 -6.61
C LEU A 50 5.90 9.41 -6.63
N ALA A 51 6.55 9.69 -5.50
CA ALA A 51 7.94 9.38 -5.27
C ALA A 51 8.11 8.55 -3.99
N LEU A 52 8.99 7.55 -4.06
CA LEU A 52 9.44 6.82 -2.88
C LEU A 52 10.78 7.40 -2.43
N GLU A 53 10.92 7.56 -1.12
CA GLU A 53 12.12 8.08 -0.47
C GLU A 53 12.53 7.14 0.67
N HIS A 54 13.82 6.87 0.78
CA HIS A 54 14.40 6.16 1.92
C HIS A 54 15.52 7.03 2.49
N GLU A 55 15.48 7.29 3.80
CA GLU A 55 16.43 8.19 4.47
C GLU A 55 16.59 9.56 3.78
N GLY A 56 15.49 10.09 3.23
CA GLY A 56 15.45 11.38 2.53
C GLY A 56 15.94 11.37 1.08
N SER A 57 16.44 10.25 0.57
CA SER A 57 16.86 10.09 -0.82
C SER A 57 15.77 9.43 -1.66
N SER A 58 15.35 10.09 -2.74
CA SER A 58 14.37 9.52 -3.67
C SER A 58 15.01 8.51 -4.60
N TYR A 59 14.45 7.31 -4.67
CA TYR A 59 14.94 6.21 -5.52
C TYR A 59 13.90 5.73 -6.55
N PHE A 60 12.66 6.18 -6.43
CA PHE A 60 11.59 5.84 -7.34
C PHE A 60 10.70 7.05 -7.56
N LYS A 61 10.27 7.26 -8.80
CA LYS A 61 9.30 8.30 -9.16
C LYS A 61 8.50 7.90 -10.39
N GLY A 62 7.22 8.23 -10.39
CA GLY A 62 6.39 8.12 -11.59
C GLY A 62 5.04 8.81 -11.43
N LYS A 63 4.18 8.63 -12.44
CA LYS A 63 2.83 9.20 -12.47
C LYS A 63 1.81 8.24 -11.90
N VAL A 64 0.97 8.69 -10.98
CA VAL A 64 -0.14 7.89 -10.46
C VAL A 64 -1.16 7.70 -11.59
N VAL A 65 -1.46 6.44 -11.88
CA VAL A 65 -2.45 6.03 -12.90
C VAL A 65 -3.77 5.72 -12.24
N TRP A 66 -3.74 4.96 -11.15
CA TRP A 66 -4.92 4.64 -10.37
C TRP A 66 -4.56 4.34 -8.92
N ILE A 67 -5.56 4.48 -8.05
CA ILE A 67 -5.52 4.09 -6.64
C ILE A 67 -6.68 3.13 -6.40
N GLY A 68 -6.42 1.95 -5.83
CA GLY A 68 -7.40 0.88 -5.72
C GLY A 68 -7.13 -0.06 -4.57
N ASN A 69 -8.04 -1.01 -4.34
CA ASN A 69 -7.94 -1.96 -3.23
C ASN A 69 -6.81 -2.97 -3.44
N LYS A 70 -6.40 -3.60 -2.35
CA LYS A 70 -5.58 -4.81 -2.41
C LYS A 70 -6.36 -5.94 -3.07
N LYS A 71 -5.65 -6.83 -3.77
CA LYS A 71 -6.25 -7.96 -4.50
C LYS A 71 -6.92 -9.00 -3.60
N ASP A 72 -6.58 -9.02 -2.32
CA ASP A 72 -7.11 -9.94 -1.32
C ASP A 72 -8.21 -9.30 -0.45
N ASP A 73 -8.72 -8.13 -0.86
CA ASP A 73 -9.77 -7.36 -0.18
C ASP A 73 -9.42 -6.97 1.28
N THR A 74 -8.15 -7.09 1.68
CA THR A 74 -7.69 -6.59 2.97
C THR A 74 -7.58 -5.07 2.98
N GLU A 75 -7.64 -4.47 4.18
CA GLU A 75 -7.53 -3.03 4.36
C GLU A 75 -6.23 -2.46 3.76
N GLY A 76 -6.33 -1.27 3.19
CA GLY A 76 -5.23 -0.51 2.61
C GLY A 76 -5.44 -0.16 1.15
N SER A 77 -4.48 0.58 0.61
CA SER A 77 -4.53 1.12 -0.75
C SER A 77 -3.33 0.68 -1.57
N ILE A 78 -3.58 0.35 -2.83
CA ILE A 78 -2.57 0.13 -3.86
C ILE A 78 -2.50 1.35 -4.76
N PHE A 79 -1.27 1.81 -5.02
CA PHE A 79 -1.00 2.85 -6.01
C PHE A 79 -0.37 2.21 -7.23
N CYS A 80 -0.99 2.38 -8.39
CA CYS A 80 -0.35 2.07 -9.65
C CYS A 80 0.34 3.31 -10.21
N VAL A 81 1.63 3.16 -10.49
CA VAL A 81 2.50 4.23 -10.90
C VAL A 81 3.19 3.86 -12.20
N ASP A 82 3.10 4.74 -13.19
CA ASP A 82 3.79 4.63 -14.47
C ASP A 82 5.15 5.35 -14.39
N THR A 83 6.23 4.59 -14.55
CA THR A 83 7.61 5.11 -14.59
C THR A 83 8.08 5.49 -15.99
N ARG A 84 7.21 5.38 -17.00
CA ARG A 84 7.48 5.39 -18.45
C ARG A 84 8.01 4.08 -19.01
N ASP A 85 8.79 3.34 -18.23
CA ASP A 85 9.32 2.04 -18.63
C ASP A 85 8.32 0.91 -18.33
N GLU A 86 7.62 1.01 -17.21
CA GLU A 86 6.66 0.00 -16.77
C GLU A 86 5.61 0.57 -15.81
N LEU A 87 4.53 -0.20 -15.60
CA LEU A 87 3.57 0.03 -14.53
C LEU A 87 4.02 -0.74 -13.28
N LYS A 88 4.23 -0.03 -12.18
CA LYS A 88 4.50 -0.62 -10.87
C LYS A 88 3.33 -0.44 -9.93
N GLN A 89 3.02 -1.47 -9.17
CA GLN A 89 2.10 -1.39 -8.05
C GLN A 89 2.91 -1.21 -6.76
N ILE A 90 2.46 -0.27 -5.94
CA ILE A 90 3.08 0.10 -4.67
C ILE A 90 2.03 -0.19 -3.60
N ASN A 91 2.46 -0.86 -2.54
CA ASN A 91 1.59 -1.30 -1.45
C ASN A 91 2.10 -0.76 -0.12
N PRO A 92 1.80 0.51 0.21
CA PRO A 92 2.18 1.07 1.49
C PRO A 92 1.41 0.41 2.64
N THR A 93 2.14 -0.09 3.62
CA THR A 93 1.59 -0.69 4.84
C THR A 93 2.37 -0.20 6.07
N ALA A 94 1.83 -0.46 7.26
CA ALA A 94 2.48 -0.09 8.51
C ALA A 94 3.88 -0.71 8.68
N GLU A 95 4.12 -1.84 8.03
CA GLU A 95 5.35 -2.64 8.05
C GLU A 95 6.45 -2.07 7.14
N ASN A 96 6.08 -1.42 6.04
CA ASN A 96 7.03 -0.97 5.01
C ASN A 96 7.05 0.56 4.80
N THR A 97 6.21 1.30 5.53
CA THR A 97 6.02 2.74 5.34
C THR A 97 6.12 3.46 6.67
N GLU A 98 6.90 4.54 6.70
CA GLU A 98 6.97 5.47 7.83
C GLU A 98 5.91 6.54 7.72
N ARG A 99 5.79 7.13 6.53
CA ARG A 99 4.97 8.31 6.34
C ARG A 99 4.56 8.48 4.89
N VAL A 100 3.35 8.99 4.67
CA VAL A 100 2.88 9.43 3.36
C VAL A 100 2.43 10.87 3.42
N VAL A 101 2.99 11.72 2.57
CA VAL A 101 2.70 13.15 2.51
C VAL A 101 2.37 13.57 1.09
N LEU A 102 1.24 14.26 0.93
CA LEU A 102 0.95 15.03 -0.27
C LEU A 102 1.62 16.40 -0.19
N ASP A 103 2.50 16.72 -1.13
CA ASP A 103 2.97 18.08 -1.42
C ASP A 103 2.01 18.72 -2.43
N VAL A 104 1.12 19.58 -1.92
CA VAL A 104 0.03 20.21 -2.68
C VAL A 104 0.58 21.10 -3.79
N LYS A 105 1.70 21.78 -3.55
CA LYS A 105 2.31 22.70 -4.52
C LYS A 105 2.95 21.97 -5.70
N LYS A 106 3.28 20.70 -5.55
CA LYS A 106 3.97 19.89 -6.56
C LYS A 106 3.10 18.80 -7.18
N ASP A 107 1.84 18.68 -6.76
CA ASP A 107 0.98 17.53 -7.06
C ASP A 107 1.76 16.21 -6.88
N LEU A 108 2.43 16.05 -5.73
CA LEU A 108 3.36 14.94 -5.47
C LEU A 108 3.02 14.24 -4.15
N ILE A 109 2.74 12.95 -4.23
CA ILE A 109 2.72 12.04 -3.08
C ILE A 109 4.16 11.59 -2.82
N LYS A 110 4.65 11.83 -1.60
CA LYS A 110 5.91 11.30 -1.11
C LYS A 110 5.62 10.19 -0.12
N VAL A 111 6.20 9.02 -0.37
CA VAL A 111 6.14 7.87 0.54
C VAL A 111 7.54 7.68 1.12
N SER A 112 7.68 7.86 2.42
CA SER A 112 8.90 7.52 3.16
C SER A 112 8.85 6.03 3.51
N THR A 113 9.68 5.23 2.85
CA THR A 113 9.69 3.78 2.99
C THR A 113 10.65 3.32 4.09
N ALA A 114 10.29 2.27 4.80
CA ALA A 114 11.11 1.60 5.79
C ALA A 114 10.92 0.08 5.72
N SER A 115 11.70 -0.66 6.49
CA SER A 115 11.63 -2.12 6.54
C SER A 115 11.46 -2.57 7.99
N LYS A 116 10.27 -2.34 8.57
CA LYS A 116 10.03 -2.50 10.01
C LYS A 116 9.76 -3.95 10.42
N THR A 117 9.31 -4.77 9.48
CA THR A 117 8.90 -6.16 9.75
C THR A 117 9.59 -7.13 8.79
N LYS A 118 9.98 -8.29 9.33
CA LYS A 118 10.51 -9.41 8.55
C LYS A 118 9.41 -10.42 8.27
N CYS A 119 9.47 -11.03 7.09
CA CYS A 119 8.61 -12.13 6.72
C CYS A 119 8.81 -13.31 7.68
N SER A 120 7.73 -13.76 8.31
CA SER A 120 7.75 -14.87 9.28
C SER A 120 8.12 -16.24 8.69
N VAL A 121 8.23 -16.35 7.36
CA VAL A 121 8.60 -17.58 6.66
C VAL A 121 10.06 -17.53 6.17
N CYS A 122 10.44 -16.52 5.38
CA CYS A 122 11.78 -16.45 4.77
C CYS A 122 12.80 -15.60 5.57
N GLY A 123 12.35 -14.84 6.56
CA GLY A 123 13.20 -13.98 7.39
C GLY A 123 13.73 -12.70 6.73
N LYS A 124 13.43 -12.47 5.43
CA LYS A 124 13.77 -11.23 4.73
C LYS A 124 12.79 -10.10 5.09
N ASN A 125 13.21 -8.86 4.88
CA ASN A 125 12.35 -7.70 5.09
C ASN A 125 11.13 -7.71 4.15
N ILE A 126 10.05 -7.09 4.62
CA ILE A 126 8.88 -6.76 3.83
C ILE A 126 9.06 -5.34 3.30
N GLU A 127 9.11 -5.21 1.97
CA GLU A 127 9.39 -3.97 1.27
C GLU A 127 8.12 -3.39 0.60
N ILE A 128 8.24 -2.18 0.06
CA ILE A 128 7.10 -1.39 -0.46
C ILE A 128 6.43 -1.98 -1.72
N PHE A 129 7.16 -2.81 -2.47
CA PHE A 129 6.66 -3.47 -3.68
C PHE A 129 6.13 -4.89 -3.40
N ASP A 130 6.22 -5.35 -2.16
CA ASP A 130 5.82 -6.71 -1.80
C ASP A 130 4.29 -6.81 -1.62
N GLU A 131 3.74 -7.94 -2.06
CA GLU A 131 2.43 -8.39 -1.60
C GLU A 131 2.60 -9.02 -0.21
N VAL A 132 1.82 -8.52 0.76
CA VAL A 132 1.94 -8.90 2.17
C VAL A 132 0.62 -9.45 2.63
N THR A 133 0.67 -10.58 3.35
CA THR A 133 -0.50 -11.12 4.04
C THR A 133 -0.12 -11.46 5.47
N GLY A 134 -1.13 -11.78 6.30
CA GLY A 134 -0.95 -12.01 7.72
C GLY A 134 -1.79 -13.18 8.21
N CYS A 135 -1.35 -13.79 9.30
CA CYS A 135 -2.18 -14.75 10.01
C CYS A 135 -3.42 -14.04 10.58
N PRO A 136 -4.65 -14.51 10.33
CA PRO A 136 -5.87 -13.87 10.86
C PRO A 136 -6.04 -14.00 12.38
N ILE A 137 -5.13 -14.70 13.07
CA ILE A 137 -5.24 -14.97 14.51
C ILE A 137 -4.15 -14.28 15.34
N CYS A 138 -2.92 -14.25 14.83
CA CYS A 138 -1.79 -13.64 15.55
C CYS A 138 -1.15 -12.49 14.76
N GLU A 139 -1.68 -12.18 13.57
CA GLU A 139 -1.27 -11.06 12.72
C GLU A 139 0.18 -11.12 12.23
N ALA A 140 0.89 -12.24 12.47
CA ALA A 140 2.23 -12.45 11.96
C ALA A 140 2.27 -12.25 10.44
N LYS A 141 3.12 -11.31 10.00
CA LYS A 141 3.22 -10.86 8.61
C LYS A 141 4.21 -11.69 7.82
N ALA A 142 3.94 -11.84 6.54
CA ALA A 142 4.82 -12.49 5.60
C ALA A 142 4.51 -12.03 4.18
N HIS A 143 5.47 -12.23 3.27
CA HIS A 143 5.19 -12.21 1.85
C HIS A 143 4.03 -13.15 1.56
N LYS A 144 3.08 -12.69 0.75
CA LYS A 144 1.84 -13.41 0.48
C LYS A 144 2.11 -14.84 0.02
N ASP A 145 2.92 -14.99 -1.03
CA ASP A 145 3.24 -16.30 -1.60
C ASP A 145 3.87 -17.24 -0.58
N HIS A 146 4.82 -16.76 0.22
CA HIS A 146 5.49 -17.57 1.23
C HIS A 146 4.53 -18.09 2.32
N LEU A 147 3.61 -17.25 2.81
CA LEU A 147 2.67 -17.68 3.83
C LEU A 147 1.57 -18.58 3.25
N THR A 148 1.08 -18.25 2.06
CA THR A 148 0.09 -19.05 1.34
C THR A 148 0.62 -20.47 1.08
N ASP A 149 1.85 -20.60 0.57
CA ASP A 149 2.47 -21.89 0.31
C ASP A 149 2.74 -22.67 1.61
N TRP A 150 3.20 -21.98 2.66
CA TRP A 150 3.39 -22.61 3.96
C TRP A 150 2.07 -23.20 4.50
N VAL A 151 0.97 -22.43 4.48
CA VAL A 151 -0.33 -22.89 4.99
C VAL A 151 -0.87 -24.02 4.13
N ARG A 152 -0.71 -23.99 2.80
CA ARG A 152 -1.09 -25.11 1.92
C ARG A 152 -0.34 -26.41 2.25
N MET A 153 0.91 -26.32 2.70
CA MET A 153 1.74 -27.49 3.03
C MET A 153 1.57 -27.97 4.48
N LYS A 154 1.35 -27.05 5.43
CA LYS A 154 1.41 -27.32 6.87
C LYS A 154 0.09 -27.12 7.60
N HIS A 155 -0.92 -26.55 6.93
CA HIS A 155 -2.25 -26.23 7.47
C HIS A 155 -2.21 -25.46 8.81
N THR A 156 -1.13 -24.72 9.07
CA THR A 156 -0.88 -24.06 10.35
C THR A 156 -0.09 -22.76 10.17
N CYS A 157 -0.27 -21.82 11.09
CA CYS A 157 0.56 -20.62 11.16
C CYS A 157 2.02 -20.97 11.53
N PRO A 158 3.04 -20.42 10.83
CA PRO A 158 4.44 -20.65 11.20
C PRO A 158 4.81 -20.10 12.59
N VAL A 159 4.05 -19.12 13.10
CA VAL A 159 4.31 -18.45 14.39
C VAL A 159 3.43 -19.04 15.50
N CYS A 160 2.11 -18.85 15.46
CA CYS A 160 1.23 -19.26 16.55
C CYS A 160 0.79 -20.73 16.51
N LYS A 161 1.15 -21.47 15.44
CA LYS A 161 0.86 -22.90 15.22
C LYS A 161 -0.63 -23.27 15.14
N LYS A 162 -1.55 -22.31 15.20
CA LYS A 162 -2.99 -22.54 15.03
C LYS A 162 -3.30 -22.95 13.60
N SER A 163 -4.35 -23.76 13.44
CA SER A 163 -4.82 -24.26 12.15
C SER A 163 -5.28 -23.13 11.26
N LEU A 164 -4.88 -23.20 10.00
CA LEU A 164 -5.24 -22.26 8.95
C LEU A 164 -5.45 -23.03 7.65
N ASN A 165 -6.33 -22.51 6.81
CA ASN A 165 -6.53 -22.99 5.45
C ASN A 165 -6.43 -21.84 4.44
N VAL A 166 -6.25 -22.20 3.17
CA VAL A 166 -6.17 -21.25 2.06
C VAL A 166 -7.30 -21.54 1.08
N SER A 167 -8.05 -20.51 0.69
CA SER A 167 -9.07 -20.63 -0.35
C SER A 167 -8.43 -20.89 -1.72
N SER A 168 -9.26 -21.25 -2.71
CA SER A 168 -8.83 -21.31 -4.12
C SER A 168 -8.28 -19.98 -4.64
N THR A 169 -8.71 -18.86 -4.03
CA THR A 169 -8.27 -17.50 -4.35
C THR A 169 -7.03 -17.04 -3.58
N GLY A 170 -6.45 -17.90 -2.73
CA GLY A 170 -5.22 -17.59 -1.97
C GLY A 170 -5.46 -16.85 -0.65
N VAL A 171 -6.71 -16.66 -0.24
CA VAL A 171 -7.08 -16.01 1.04
C VAL A 171 -6.88 -17.00 2.18
N ILE A 172 -6.18 -16.57 3.23
CA ILE A 172 -5.92 -17.37 4.43
C ILE A 172 -7.08 -17.17 5.41
N PHE A 173 -7.67 -18.27 5.87
CA PHE A 173 -8.76 -18.26 6.85
C PHE A 173 -8.52 -19.29 7.95
N ILE A 174 -9.27 -19.15 9.04
CA ILE A 174 -9.23 -20.07 10.18
C ILE A 174 -10.06 -21.30 9.81
N ASP A 175 -9.48 -22.49 9.99
CA ASP A 175 -10.20 -23.76 9.82
C ASP A 175 -11.29 -23.94 10.90
#